data_AF-A0A943DI04-F1
#
_entry.id   AF-A0A943DI04-F1
#
_cell.length_a   1.000
_cell.length_b   1.000
_cell.length_c   1.000
_cell.angle_alpha   90.00
_cell.angle_beta   90.00
_cell.angle_gamma   90.00
#
_symmetry.space_group_name_H-M   'P 1'
#
loop_
_entity.id
_entity.type
_entity.pdbx_description
1 polymer ?
#
loop_
_entity_poly.entity_id
_entity_poly.type
_entity_poly.pdbx_seq_one_letter_code
_entity_poly.pdbx_strand_id
1 'polypeptide(L)'
;MKRSYLFGILFLFFLLLSCSKVQTPMFQVDPESNLYLVTSKSIQSYTKKENKLELHRVEKIDVATYVNLWFSCLNSGDKMIVTEGDDFAPIDHQNIISIDFSKGEIRKNHTKNYAMMGSGISSNYFYTAQTDANSGILTVFSLNGKQVFQKKFNQMTAISSQIVANNSNVYAEIAYQDPKRNRPEGVLDSDLIVLNEKEHWKEKDRIRLTSDGKKVEMLEGLAIVKDRAFVSISAIRDTDTFEKVAGNQLLSINLHTGERKLFTLPNPYPNMLYPSPDNHYLVVKHEVEGKNILSVLDLQNETIKAIVLDDNSGETPEEINSFTISNENMLYLATDQHLLQYSLKDAKLIEKQKLKLGKDDFPIGLRIVEKDLGSN
;
A
#
# COMPACT_ATOMS: atom_id res chain seq x y z
N MET A 1 -47.87 37.60 -19.84
CA MET A 1 -48.00 36.51 -18.82
C MET A 1 -47.56 35.10 -19.27
N LYS A 2 -47.03 34.84 -20.48
CA LYS A 2 -46.68 33.47 -20.92
C LYS A 2 -45.18 33.10 -20.94
N ARG A 3 -44.25 34.07 -20.91
CA ARG A 3 -42.80 33.79 -20.95
C ARG A 3 -42.19 33.48 -19.58
N SER A 4 -42.72 34.03 -18.50
CA SER A 4 -42.21 33.85 -17.13
C SER A 4 -42.43 32.43 -16.58
N TYR A 5 -43.55 31.79 -16.96
CA TYR A 5 -43.86 30.41 -16.57
C TYR A 5 -42.95 29.38 -17.26
N LEU A 6 -42.58 29.62 -18.52
CA LEU A 6 -41.70 28.73 -19.26
C LEU A 6 -40.27 28.74 -18.68
N PHE A 7 -39.80 29.92 -18.26
CA PHE A 7 -38.49 30.07 -17.61
C PHE A 7 -38.45 29.41 -16.23
N GLY A 8 -39.51 29.53 -15.44
CA GLY A 8 -39.64 28.84 -14.15
C GLY A 8 -39.66 27.32 -14.28
N ILE A 9 -40.35 26.78 -15.29
CA ILE A 9 -40.39 25.33 -15.56
C ILE A 9 -39.03 24.82 -16.02
N LEU A 10 -38.34 25.54 -16.92
CA LEU A 10 -37.00 25.17 -17.38
C LEU A 10 -35.96 25.21 -16.25
N PHE A 11 -36.04 26.21 -15.37
CA PHE A 11 -35.15 26.30 -14.20
C PHE A 11 -35.43 25.18 -13.18
N LEU A 12 -36.70 24.82 -12.96
CA LEU A 12 -37.06 23.67 -12.12
C LEU A 12 -36.60 22.34 -12.73
N PHE A 13 -36.70 22.19 -14.05
CA PHE A 13 -36.20 21.03 -14.78
C PHE A 13 -34.66 20.94 -14.71
N PHE A 14 -33.97 22.09 -14.80
CA PHE A 14 -32.52 22.16 -14.61
C PHE A 14 -32.13 21.80 -13.19
N LEU A 15 -32.85 22.28 -12.17
CA LEU A 15 -32.63 21.92 -10.75
C LEU A 15 -32.90 20.42 -10.50
N LEU A 16 -33.95 19.85 -11.10
CA LEU A 16 -34.28 18.43 -10.99
C LEU A 16 -33.27 17.53 -11.72
N LEU A 17 -32.79 17.94 -12.89
CA LEU A 17 -31.70 17.28 -13.62
C LEU A 17 -30.35 17.42 -12.88
N SER A 18 -30.10 18.56 -12.25
CA SER A 18 -28.94 18.80 -11.37
C SER A 18 -29.04 18.03 -10.05
N CYS A 19 -30.23 17.56 -9.69
CA CYS A 19 -30.51 16.68 -8.55
C CYS A 19 -30.53 15.20 -8.93
N SER A 20 -30.04 14.82 -10.13
CA SER A 20 -29.67 13.44 -10.38
C SER A 20 -28.53 13.12 -9.40
N LYS A 21 -28.90 12.49 -8.28
CA LYS A 21 -27.93 11.96 -7.32
C LYS A 21 -26.95 11.15 -8.15
N VAL A 22 -25.68 11.57 -8.17
CA VAL A 22 -24.59 10.73 -8.69
C VAL A 22 -24.74 9.40 -7.96
N GLN A 23 -25.23 8.39 -8.68
CA GLN A 23 -25.54 7.11 -8.07
C GLN A 23 -24.20 6.47 -7.76
N THR A 24 -23.87 6.41 -6.48
CA THR A 24 -22.65 5.76 -6.02
C THR A 24 -22.68 4.31 -6.53
N PRO A 25 -21.66 3.87 -7.29
CA PRO A 25 -21.62 2.49 -7.76
C PRO A 25 -21.72 1.52 -6.59
N MET A 26 -22.51 0.47 -6.76
CA MET A 26 -22.75 -0.55 -5.76
C MET A 26 -22.43 -1.91 -6.36
N PHE A 27 -21.77 -2.77 -5.60
CA PHE A 27 -21.67 -4.19 -5.91
C PHE A 27 -22.46 -5.03 -4.90
N GLN A 28 -22.86 -6.24 -5.28
CA GLN A 28 -23.51 -7.13 -4.33
C GLN A 28 -22.48 -7.83 -3.45
N VAL A 29 -22.49 -7.50 -2.15
CA VAL A 29 -21.71 -8.22 -1.14
C VAL A 29 -22.17 -9.69 -1.11
N ASP A 30 -21.21 -10.58 -1.26
CA ASP A 30 -21.38 -12.01 -1.16
C ASP A 30 -21.12 -12.47 0.29
N PRO A 31 -22.15 -12.92 1.02
CA PRO A 31 -22.00 -13.34 2.41
C PRO A 31 -21.21 -14.65 2.53
N GLU A 32 -21.03 -15.42 1.46
CA GLU A 32 -20.26 -16.67 1.46
C GLU A 32 -18.76 -16.43 1.21
N SER A 33 -18.40 -15.28 0.65
CA SER A 33 -17.01 -14.92 0.33
C SER A 33 -16.05 -15.00 1.52
N ASN A 34 -14.85 -15.53 1.25
CA ASN A 34 -13.69 -15.54 2.15
C ASN A 34 -12.58 -14.61 1.66
N LEU A 35 -12.59 -14.28 0.37
CA LEU A 35 -11.62 -13.41 -0.26
C LEU A 35 -12.28 -12.70 -1.43
N TYR A 36 -12.10 -11.39 -1.51
CA TYR A 36 -12.40 -10.62 -2.71
C TYR A 36 -11.11 -10.27 -3.44
N LEU A 37 -11.14 -10.44 -4.76
CA LEU A 37 -10.22 -9.80 -5.69
C LEU A 37 -10.92 -8.61 -6.33
N VAL A 38 -10.37 -7.42 -6.11
CA VAL A 38 -10.77 -6.20 -6.80
C VAL A 38 -9.86 -6.03 -8.00
N THR A 39 -10.46 -5.89 -9.18
CA THR A 39 -9.78 -5.56 -10.43
C THR A 39 -10.25 -4.18 -10.91
N SER A 40 -9.64 -3.64 -11.96
CA SER A 40 -10.06 -2.35 -12.53
C SER A 40 -11.50 -2.35 -13.03
N LYS A 41 -12.02 -3.50 -13.47
CA LYS A 41 -13.36 -3.63 -14.08
C LYS A 41 -14.24 -4.71 -13.46
N SER A 42 -13.83 -5.32 -12.36
CA SER A 42 -14.63 -6.34 -11.68
C SER A 42 -14.31 -6.46 -10.20
N ILE A 43 -15.27 -7.04 -9.47
CA ILE A 43 -15.04 -7.59 -8.13
C ILE A 43 -15.38 -9.08 -8.20
N GLN A 44 -14.41 -9.91 -7.82
CA GLN A 44 -14.52 -11.37 -7.84
C GLN A 44 -14.54 -11.88 -6.41
N SER A 45 -15.51 -12.74 -6.06
CA SER A 45 -15.60 -13.38 -4.75
C SER A 45 -15.12 -14.82 -4.82
N TYR A 46 -14.38 -15.23 -3.80
CA TYR A 46 -13.85 -16.57 -3.66
C TYR A 46 -14.29 -17.16 -2.33
N THR A 47 -14.74 -18.40 -2.36
CA THR A 47 -15.03 -19.21 -1.17
C THR A 47 -13.87 -20.14 -0.89
N LYS A 48 -13.56 -20.38 0.39
CA LYS A 48 -12.52 -21.31 0.83
C LYS A 48 -13.16 -22.66 1.14
N LYS A 49 -12.76 -23.70 0.40
CA LYS A 49 -13.19 -25.09 0.64
C LYS A 49 -11.95 -25.97 0.72
N GLU A 50 -11.78 -26.71 1.82
CA GLU A 50 -10.64 -27.62 2.03
C GLU A 50 -9.27 -26.96 1.76
N ASN A 51 -9.10 -25.73 2.24
CA ASN A 51 -7.90 -24.88 2.06
C ASN A 51 -7.61 -24.39 0.62
N LYS A 52 -8.53 -24.62 -0.32
CA LYS A 52 -8.47 -24.09 -1.68
C LYS A 52 -9.46 -22.96 -1.90
N LEU A 53 -9.13 -22.05 -2.80
CA LEU A 53 -10.01 -20.97 -3.21
C LEU A 53 -10.80 -21.37 -4.46
N GLU A 54 -12.12 -21.30 -4.36
CA GLU A 54 -13.03 -21.52 -5.46
C GLU A 54 -13.69 -20.20 -5.84
N LEU A 55 -13.57 -19.80 -7.12
CA LEU A 55 -14.23 -18.61 -7.63
C LEU A 55 -15.75 -18.82 -7.59
N HIS A 56 -16.44 -18.00 -6.80
CA HIS A 56 -17.87 -18.10 -6.58
C HIS A 56 -18.65 -17.15 -7.48
N ARG A 57 -18.27 -15.87 -7.52
CA ARG A 57 -18.97 -14.83 -8.30
C ARG A 57 -17.99 -13.86 -8.95
N VAL A 58 -18.38 -13.35 -10.11
CA VAL A 58 -17.73 -12.22 -10.77
C VAL A 58 -18.79 -11.16 -11.04
N GLU A 59 -18.58 -9.95 -10.53
CA GLU A 59 -19.43 -8.81 -10.78
C GLU A 59 -18.65 -7.75 -11.57
N LYS A 60 -19.14 -7.39 -12.76
CA LYS A 60 -18.49 -6.38 -13.60
C LYS A 60 -18.86 -4.99 -13.10
N ILE A 61 -17.87 -4.21 -12.72
CA ILE A 61 -18.04 -2.86 -12.19
C ILE A 61 -16.74 -2.06 -12.38
N ASP A 62 -16.83 -0.83 -12.87
CA ASP A 62 -15.66 0.01 -13.11
C ASP A 62 -15.13 0.60 -11.80
N VAL A 63 -14.02 0.06 -11.33
CA VAL A 63 -13.36 0.46 -10.08
C VAL A 63 -12.42 1.62 -10.33
N ALA A 64 -11.37 1.43 -11.13
CA ALA A 64 -10.33 2.43 -11.36
C ALA A 64 -9.66 2.22 -12.73
N THR A 65 -9.13 3.29 -13.32
CA THR A 65 -8.48 3.25 -14.64
C THR A 65 -6.96 3.33 -14.53
N TYR A 66 -6.44 4.26 -13.74
CA TYR A 66 -5.00 4.52 -13.60
C TYR A 66 -4.58 4.28 -12.16
N VAL A 67 -4.10 3.07 -11.86
CA VAL A 67 -3.67 2.70 -10.51
C VAL A 67 -2.18 2.45 -10.52
N ASN A 68 -1.42 3.20 -9.73
CA ASN A 68 -0.05 2.87 -9.45
C ASN A 68 0.00 1.68 -8.48
N LEU A 69 0.41 0.51 -8.98
CA LEU A 69 0.43 -0.76 -8.25
C LEU A 69 1.45 -0.81 -7.11
N TRP A 70 2.33 0.18 -6.99
CA TRP A 70 3.22 0.30 -5.84
C TRP A 70 2.51 0.80 -4.57
N PHE A 71 1.39 1.51 -4.73
CA PHE A 71 0.64 2.12 -3.61
C PHE A 71 -0.85 1.74 -3.63
N SER A 72 -1.22 0.77 -4.46
CA SER A 72 -2.56 0.64 -5.04
C SER A 72 -3.67 0.40 -4.03
N CYS A 73 -3.47 -0.46 -3.04
CA CYS A 73 -4.56 -0.85 -2.16
C CYS A 73 -4.14 -1.05 -0.69
N LEU A 74 -4.98 -0.55 0.21
CA LEU A 74 -4.83 -0.73 1.65
C LEU A 74 -6.16 -1.12 2.28
N ASN A 75 -6.13 -2.05 3.23
CA ASN A 75 -7.32 -2.59 3.89
C ASN A 75 -7.43 -2.06 5.33
N SER A 76 -8.64 -1.70 5.77
CA SER A 76 -8.95 -1.32 7.16
C SER A 76 -10.40 -1.66 7.51
N GLY A 77 -10.59 -2.61 8.42
CA GLY A 77 -11.91 -3.19 8.69
C GLY A 77 -12.57 -3.68 7.40
N ASP A 78 -13.84 -3.34 7.18
CA ASP A 78 -14.58 -3.72 5.97
C ASP A 78 -14.26 -2.87 4.75
N LYS A 79 -13.24 -2.01 4.80
CA LYS A 79 -12.92 -1.09 3.72
C LYS A 79 -11.60 -1.42 3.04
N MET A 80 -11.61 -1.27 1.72
CA MET A 80 -10.40 -1.15 0.92
C MET A 80 -10.32 0.27 0.38
N ILE A 81 -9.14 0.88 0.49
CA ILE A 81 -8.83 2.17 -0.11
C ILE A 81 -7.92 1.94 -1.30
N VAL A 82 -8.28 2.53 -2.44
CA VAL A 82 -7.50 2.50 -3.68
C VAL A 82 -7.13 3.94 -4.07
N THR A 83 -5.88 4.14 -4.42
CA THR A 83 -5.39 5.42 -4.97
C THR A 83 -5.40 5.33 -6.50
N GLU A 84 -6.23 6.14 -7.14
CA GLU A 84 -6.24 6.32 -8.59
C GLU A 84 -5.48 7.60 -8.93
N GLY A 85 -4.51 7.49 -9.81
CA GLY A 85 -3.59 8.55 -10.20
C GLY A 85 -2.19 8.00 -10.48
N ASP A 86 -1.47 8.72 -11.32
CA ASP A 86 -0.06 8.52 -11.65
C ASP A 86 0.49 9.83 -12.24
N ASP A 87 1.81 9.97 -12.40
CA ASP A 87 2.47 11.18 -12.94
C ASP A 87 1.91 11.62 -14.30
N PHE A 88 1.36 10.67 -15.08
CA PHE A 88 0.77 10.90 -16.39
C PHE A 88 -0.77 10.78 -16.40
N ALA A 89 -1.40 10.52 -15.25
CA ALA A 89 -2.85 10.34 -15.20
C ALA A 89 -3.57 11.68 -15.49
N PRO A 90 -4.58 11.68 -16.37
CA PRO A 90 -5.45 12.85 -16.54
C PRO A 90 -6.05 13.29 -15.21
N ILE A 91 -6.32 14.60 -15.06
CA ILE A 91 -6.80 15.18 -13.80
C ILE A 91 -8.08 14.49 -13.31
N ASP A 92 -9.00 14.14 -14.20
CA ASP A 92 -10.25 13.45 -13.88
C ASP A 92 -10.06 12.01 -13.36
N HIS A 93 -8.87 11.45 -13.48
CA HIS A 93 -8.47 10.14 -12.96
C HIS A 93 -7.58 10.22 -11.71
N GLN A 94 -7.68 11.31 -10.96
CA GLN A 94 -7.00 11.45 -9.67
C GLN A 94 -8.02 11.34 -8.53
N ASN A 95 -8.14 10.16 -7.91
CA ASN A 95 -9.20 9.85 -6.95
C ASN A 95 -8.66 9.06 -5.74
N ILE A 96 -9.25 9.31 -4.57
CA ILE A 96 -9.26 8.31 -3.48
C ILE A 96 -10.56 7.52 -3.60
N ILE A 97 -10.42 6.23 -3.87
CA ILE A 97 -11.52 5.29 -4.02
C ILE A 97 -11.65 4.50 -2.72
N SER A 98 -12.85 4.46 -2.15
CA SER A 98 -13.18 3.67 -0.95
C SER A 98 -14.23 2.64 -1.31
N ILE A 99 -13.91 1.37 -1.09
CA ILE A 99 -14.78 0.22 -1.35
C ILE A 99 -15.20 -0.33 0.01
N ASP A 100 -16.49 -0.28 0.32
CA ASP A 100 -17.08 -0.78 1.56
C ASP A 100 -17.68 -2.17 1.34
N PHE A 101 -17.01 -3.22 1.84
CA PHE A 101 -17.43 -4.61 1.70
C PHE A 101 -18.56 -5.02 2.66
N SER A 102 -18.98 -4.14 3.58
CA SER A 102 -20.18 -4.36 4.39
C SER A 102 -21.46 -3.91 3.68
N LYS A 103 -21.35 -2.87 2.85
CA LYS A 103 -22.48 -2.24 2.15
C LYS A 103 -22.50 -2.49 0.65
N GLY A 104 -21.37 -2.87 0.07
CA GLY A 104 -21.18 -2.95 -1.37
C GLY A 104 -20.91 -1.60 -2.03
N GLU A 105 -20.63 -0.55 -1.26
CA GLU A 105 -20.56 0.84 -1.78
C GLU A 105 -19.16 1.19 -2.28
N ILE A 106 -19.06 1.76 -3.49
CA ILE A 106 -17.79 2.26 -4.06
C ILE A 106 -17.86 3.78 -4.19
N ARG A 107 -17.09 4.50 -3.37
CA ARG A 107 -17.00 5.96 -3.40
C ARG A 107 -15.72 6.40 -4.09
N LYS A 108 -15.83 7.33 -5.04
CA LYS A 108 -14.68 8.00 -5.66
C LYS A 108 -14.68 9.46 -5.24
N ASN A 109 -13.60 9.91 -4.62
CA ASN A 109 -13.42 11.31 -4.24
C ASN A 109 -12.24 11.88 -5.01
N HIS A 110 -12.53 12.83 -5.90
CA HIS A 110 -11.50 13.50 -6.66
C HIS A 110 -10.54 14.27 -5.76
N THR A 111 -9.24 14.12 -5.99
CA THR A 111 -8.20 14.84 -5.25
C THR A 111 -6.93 14.95 -6.09
N LYS A 112 -6.21 16.06 -5.93
CA LYS A 112 -4.84 16.18 -6.44
C LYS A 112 -3.79 15.53 -5.53
N ASN A 113 -4.19 15.12 -4.33
CA ASN A 113 -3.30 14.60 -3.29
C ASN A 113 -3.34 13.06 -3.21
N TYR A 114 -3.34 12.38 -4.37
CA TYR A 114 -3.25 10.92 -4.46
C TYR A 114 -1.87 10.42 -4.00
N ALA A 115 -1.72 9.12 -3.76
CA ALA A 115 -0.43 8.54 -3.39
C ALA A 115 0.49 8.49 -4.60
N MET A 116 1.55 9.31 -4.58
CA MET A 116 2.56 9.36 -5.63
C MET A 116 3.90 8.79 -5.15
N MET A 117 4.25 9.07 -3.90
CA MET A 117 5.51 8.59 -3.30
C MET A 117 5.28 7.48 -2.30
N GLY A 118 4.13 7.49 -1.63
CA GLY A 118 3.83 6.52 -0.59
C GLY A 118 2.41 6.61 -0.08
N SER A 119 1.99 5.55 0.62
CA SER A 119 0.66 5.47 1.22
C SER A 119 0.68 4.70 2.54
N GLY A 120 -0.39 4.87 3.32
CA GLY A 120 -0.57 4.19 4.60
C GLY A 120 -2.02 4.20 5.05
N ILE A 121 -2.35 3.35 6.01
CA ILE A 121 -3.70 3.27 6.56
C ILE A 121 -3.66 2.99 8.07
N SER A 122 -4.65 3.51 8.78
CA SER A 122 -4.98 3.14 10.15
C SER A 122 -6.44 2.69 10.25
N SER A 123 -6.89 2.38 11.46
CA SER A 123 -8.31 2.09 11.70
C SER A 123 -9.25 3.28 11.42
N ASN A 124 -8.72 4.50 11.34
CA ASN A 124 -9.53 5.72 11.23
C ASN A 124 -9.24 6.54 9.96
N TYR A 125 -8.03 6.43 9.43
CA TYR A 125 -7.53 7.33 8.39
C TYR A 125 -6.73 6.60 7.32
N PHE A 126 -6.62 7.25 6.17
CA PHE A 126 -5.74 6.89 5.08
C PHE A 126 -4.76 8.04 4.81
N TYR A 127 -3.54 7.69 4.44
CA TYR A 127 -2.40 8.57 4.29
C TYR A 127 -1.85 8.50 2.88
N THR A 128 -1.53 9.66 2.30
CA THR A 128 -0.78 9.75 1.05
C THR A 128 0.44 10.65 1.22
N ALA A 129 1.50 10.30 0.51
CA ALA A 129 2.69 11.12 0.38
C ALA A 129 2.88 11.56 -1.08
N GLN A 130 3.25 12.82 -1.24
CA GLN A 130 3.70 13.41 -2.49
C GLN A 130 4.97 14.22 -2.21
N THR A 131 5.83 14.35 -3.21
CA THR A 131 7.02 15.21 -3.14
C THR A 131 7.01 16.12 -4.36
N ASP A 132 7.08 17.43 -4.15
CA ASP A 132 7.39 18.37 -5.21
C ASP A 132 8.87 18.81 -5.11
N ALA A 133 9.33 19.62 -6.07
CA ALA A 133 10.72 20.08 -6.12
C ALA A 133 11.22 20.76 -4.82
N ASN A 134 10.32 21.23 -3.96
CA ASN A 134 10.66 22.04 -2.79
C ASN A 134 10.16 21.46 -1.46
N SER A 135 9.35 20.39 -1.47
CA SER A 135 8.67 19.91 -0.28
C SER A 135 8.10 18.50 -0.39
N GLY A 136 8.11 17.80 0.74
CA GLY A 136 7.28 16.62 0.96
C GLY A 136 5.93 17.02 1.54
N ILE A 137 4.86 16.34 1.11
CA ILE A 137 3.48 16.59 1.53
C ILE A 137 2.88 15.27 2.01
N LEU A 138 2.51 15.23 3.29
CA LEU A 138 1.69 14.17 3.86
C LEU A 138 0.24 14.66 3.92
N THR A 139 -0.66 13.97 3.23
CA THR A 139 -2.10 14.28 3.27
C THR A 139 -2.85 13.16 3.97
N VAL A 140 -3.84 13.52 4.78
CA VAL A 140 -4.66 12.58 5.54
C VAL A 140 -6.11 12.69 5.10
N PHE A 141 -6.72 11.52 4.89
CA PHE A 141 -8.10 11.36 4.51
C PHE A 141 -8.84 10.51 5.53
N SER A 142 -10.13 10.77 5.72
CA SER A 142 -11.04 9.78 6.30
C SER A 142 -11.08 8.52 5.42
N LEU A 143 -11.46 7.37 5.98
CA LEU A 143 -11.67 6.13 5.21
C LEU A 143 -12.78 6.22 4.15
N ASN A 144 -13.53 7.32 4.09
CA ASN A 144 -14.49 7.59 3.00
C ASN A 144 -13.89 8.42 1.86
N GLY A 145 -12.60 8.74 1.91
CA GLY A 145 -11.88 9.49 0.86
C GLY A 145 -11.92 11.02 1.00
N LYS A 146 -12.54 11.57 2.05
CA LYS A 146 -12.52 13.02 2.31
C LYS A 146 -11.22 13.43 3.01
N GLN A 147 -10.52 14.42 2.46
CA GLN A 147 -9.33 15.02 3.10
C GLN A 147 -9.69 15.71 4.42
N VAL A 148 -8.90 15.47 5.47
CA VAL A 148 -9.09 16.02 6.81
C VAL A 148 -7.89 16.82 7.32
N PHE A 149 -6.68 16.51 6.84
CA PHE A 149 -5.46 17.19 7.30
C PHE A 149 -4.38 17.13 6.21
N GLN A 150 -3.43 18.05 6.28
CA GLN A 150 -2.23 18.05 5.43
C GLN A 150 -1.06 18.66 6.21
N LYS A 151 0.09 18.01 6.16
CA LYS A 151 1.37 18.51 6.69
C LYS A 151 2.37 18.65 5.55
N LYS A 152 2.98 19.83 5.48
CA LYS A 152 4.07 20.12 4.55
C LYS A 152 5.40 20.05 5.29
N PHE A 153 6.34 19.30 4.74
CA PHE A 153 7.73 19.26 5.18
C PHE A 153 8.53 20.24 4.34
N ASN A 154 9.32 21.08 4.99
CA ASN A 154 10.17 22.06 4.32
C ASN A 154 11.45 21.37 3.81
N GLN A 155 12.05 21.93 2.76
CA GLN A 155 13.19 21.35 2.03
C GLN A 155 12.75 20.14 1.19
N MET A 156 13.49 19.84 0.12
CA MET A 156 13.23 18.69 -0.75
C MET A 156 13.29 17.41 0.09
N THR A 157 12.11 17.00 0.57
CA THR A 157 11.92 15.93 1.53
C THR A 157 11.13 14.85 0.82
N ALA A 158 11.77 13.73 0.53
CA ALA A 158 11.07 12.54 0.09
C ALA A 158 10.47 11.84 1.31
N ILE A 159 9.33 11.19 1.14
CA ILE A 159 8.68 10.38 2.15
C ILE A 159 8.64 8.96 1.59
N SER A 160 9.01 7.96 2.40
CA SER A 160 9.01 6.54 2.01
C SER A 160 7.68 6.09 1.40
N SER A 161 7.80 5.05 0.58
CA SER A 161 6.70 4.28 -0.02
C SER A 161 5.63 3.82 0.98
N GLN A 162 6.00 3.59 2.24
CA GLN A 162 5.10 3.07 3.26
C GLN A 162 5.00 3.99 4.46
N ILE A 163 3.75 4.36 4.78
CA ILE A 163 3.38 5.05 6.01
C ILE A 163 2.65 4.04 6.89
N VAL A 164 3.11 3.88 8.12
CA VAL A 164 2.62 2.82 9.01
C VAL A 164 1.94 3.43 10.22
N ALA A 165 0.71 3.02 10.53
CA ALA A 165 0.04 3.42 11.75
C ALA A 165 0.03 2.27 12.77
N ASN A 166 0.37 2.57 14.03
CA ASN A 166 0.28 1.63 15.14
C ASN A 166 -0.12 2.37 16.42
N ASN A 167 -1.17 1.93 17.10
CA ASN A 167 -1.64 2.49 18.38
C ASN A 167 -1.75 4.04 18.40
N SER A 168 -2.42 4.62 17.40
CA SER A 168 -2.56 6.06 17.18
C SER A 168 -1.27 6.82 16.83
N ASN A 169 -0.11 6.17 16.79
CA ASN A 169 1.09 6.74 16.19
C ASN A 169 1.11 6.44 14.70
N VAL A 170 1.66 7.38 13.93
CA VAL A 170 1.88 7.28 12.49
C VAL A 170 3.36 7.47 12.25
N TYR A 171 3.97 6.49 11.62
CA TYR A 171 5.39 6.39 11.34
C TYR A 171 5.59 6.60 9.84
N ALA A 172 6.54 7.46 9.49
CA ALA A 172 6.98 7.64 8.12
C ALA A 172 8.49 7.85 8.12
N GLU A 173 9.18 7.23 7.17
CA GLU A 173 10.55 7.62 6.86
C GLU A 173 10.49 8.89 5.99
N ILE A 174 11.36 9.84 6.31
CA ILE A 174 11.58 11.03 5.50
C ILE A 174 13.05 11.16 5.17
N ALA A 175 13.37 11.38 3.89
CA ALA A 175 14.70 11.60 3.39
C ALA A 175 14.89 13.08 3.00
N TYR A 176 15.96 13.71 3.46
CA TYR A 176 16.22 15.14 3.25
C TYR A 176 17.72 15.44 3.19
N GLN A 177 18.08 16.60 2.62
CA GLN A 177 19.46 17.09 2.64
C GLN A 177 19.73 17.78 3.99
N ASP A 178 20.56 17.19 4.86
CA ASP A 178 20.96 17.84 6.12
C ASP A 178 22.12 18.82 5.88
N PRO A 179 21.88 20.15 5.96
CA PRO A 179 22.93 21.14 5.69
C PRO A 179 24.07 21.10 6.70
N LYS A 180 23.86 20.53 7.89
CA LYS A 180 24.90 20.41 8.93
C LYS A 180 25.93 19.32 8.62
N ARG A 181 25.56 18.36 7.78
CA ARG A 181 26.40 17.19 7.46
C ARG A 181 27.22 17.37 6.19
N ASN A 182 27.00 18.46 5.45
CA ASN A 182 27.75 18.84 4.25
C ASN A 182 27.95 17.67 3.27
N ARG A 183 26.91 16.86 3.09
CA ARG A 183 26.91 15.76 2.13
C ARG A 183 26.79 16.31 0.70
N PRO A 184 27.31 15.59 -0.31
CA PRO A 184 27.08 15.98 -1.70
C PRO A 184 25.59 16.03 -2.04
N GLU A 185 25.24 16.84 -3.04
CA GLU A 185 23.86 16.93 -3.54
C GLU A 185 23.35 15.55 -4.00
N GLY A 186 22.12 15.23 -3.63
CA GLY A 186 21.49 13.94 -3.94
C GLY A 186 21.83 12.81 -2.97
N VAL A 187 22.66 13.05 -1.94
CA VAL A 187 22.87 12.11 -0.84
C VAL A 187 22.05 12.56 0.37
N LEU A 188 20.94 11.87 0.60
CA LEU A 188 19.97 12.23 1.63
C LEU A 188 20.29 11.57 2.97
N ASP A 189 20.01 12.29 4.05
CA ASP A 189 19.83 11.73 5.38
C ASP A 189 18.38 11.30 5.55
N SER A 190 18.14 10.24 6.33
CA SER A 190 16.79 9.77 6.61
C SER A 190 16.50 9.70 8.09
N ASP A 191 15.31 10.15 8.48
CA ASP A 191 14.76 9.97 9.82
C ASP A 191 13.44 9.20 9.76
N LEU A 192 13.15 8.42 10.79
CA LEU A 192 11.81 7.96 11.10
C LEU A 192 11.12 9.03 11.96
N ILE A 193 10.08 9.66 11.42
CA ILE A 193 9.23 10.56 12.20
C ILE A 193 8.06 9.81 12.82
N VAL A 194 7.66 10.25 14.01
CA VAL A 194 6.48 9.74 14.71
C VAL A 194 5.49 10.88 14.88
N LEU A 195 4.33 10.77 14.23
CA LEU A 195 3.18 11.66 14.41
C LEU A 195 2.12 10.96 15.25
N ASN A 196 1.19 11.72 15.85
CA ASN A 196 0.11 11.12 16.66
C ASN A 196 -1.28 11.57 16.18
N GLU A 197 -2.13 10.61 15.78
CA GLU A 197 -3.48 10.86 15.26
C GLU A 197 -4.38 11.57 16.27
N LYS A 198 -4.31 11.20 17.56
CA LYS A 198 -5.16 11.76 18.62
C LYS A 198 -4.77 13.20 18.97
N GLU A 199 -3.54 13.59 18.66
CA GLU A 199 -3.02 14.94 18.84
C GLU A 199 -2.90 15.69 17.52
N HIS A 200 -3.83 15.44 16.58
CA HIS A 200 -3.89 16.14 15.29
C HIS A 200 -2.58 16.06 14.49
N TRP A 201 -1.99 14.87 14.45
CA TRP A 201 -0.74 14.55 13.74
C TRP A 201 0.45 15.42 14.15
N LYS A 202 0.48 15.86 15.41
CA LYS A 202 1.66 16.50 16.02
C LYS A 202 2.84 15.53 16.02
N GLU A 203 4.03 16.04 15.69
CA GLU A 203 5.28 15.29 15.77
C GLU A 203 5.67 15.08 17.23
N LYS A 204 5.88 13.81 17.58
CA LYS A 204 6.22 13.33 18.91
C LYS A 204 7.71 13.05 19.05
N ASP A 205 8.27 12.44 18.02
CA ASP A 205 9.63 11.95 18.03
C ASP A 205 10.19 11.87 16.60
N ARG A 206 11.51 11.77 16.54
CA ARG A 206 12.30 11.70 15.31
C ARG A 206 13.57 10.89 15.59
N ILE A 207 13.70 9.77 14.89
CA ILE A 207 14.80 8.82 15.08
C ILE A 207 15.64 8.79 13.80
N ARG A 208 16.92 9.18 13.90
CA ARG A 208 17.86 9.13 12.76
C ARG A 208 18.02 7.68 12.28
N LEU A 209 17.89 7.44 10.97
CA LEU A 209 18.04 6.11 10.38
C LEU A 209 19.41 5.93 9.74
N THR A 210 19.84 6.90 8.94
CA THR A 210 21.12 6.86 8.21
C THR A 210 22.31 6.98 9.16
N SER A 211 23.41 6.31 8.79
CA SER A 211 24.65 6.35 9.53
C SER A 211 25.41 7.67 9.35
N ASP A 212 26.37 7.92 10.26
CA ASP A 212 27.19 9.12 10.20
C ASP A 212 28.33 9.08 9.15
N GLY A 213 28.56 7.91 8.57
CA GLY A 213 29.71 7.66 7.70
C GLY A 213 29.56 8.13 6.24
N LYS A 214 30.57 7.78 5.45
CA LYS A 214 30.65 7.99 3.99
C LYS A 214 29.80 7.02 3.18
N LYS A 215 29.43 5.88 3.76
CA LYS A 215 28.51 4.92 3.18
C LYS A 215 27.13 5.21 3.74
N VAL A 216 26.22 5.68 2.90
CA VAL A 216 24.89 6.15 3.29
C VAL A 216 23.85 5.18 2.78
N GLU A 217 22.98 4.74 3.69
CA GLU A 217 21.90 3.82 3.39
C GLU A 217 20.79 4.54 2.60
N MET A 218 20.33 3.91 1.52
CA MET A 218 19.11 4.28 0.79
C MET A 218 17.97 3.40 1.28
N LEU A 219 16.93 4.04 1.82
CA LEU A 219 15.84 3.37 2.52
C LEU A 219 14.56 3.46 1.68
N GLU A 220 13.75 2.40 1.64
CA GLU A 220 12.56 2.35 0.78
C GLU A 220 11.29 1.93 1.54
N GLY A 221 11.38 0.83 2.29
CA GLY A 221 10.24 0.18 2.93
C GLY A 221 10.24 0.36 4.44
N LEU A 222 9.04 0.36 5.01
CA LEU A 222 8.82 0.56 6.44
C LEU A 222 7.73 -0.40 6.95
N ALA A 223 8.02 -1.07 8.06
CA ALA A 223 7.03 -1.82 8.83
C ALA A 223 7.24 -1.58 10.33
N ILE A 224 6.14 -1.56 11.09
CA ILE A 224 6.20 -1.58 12.55
C ILE A 224 5.66 -2.92 13.00
N VAL A 225 6.46 -3.67 13.75
CA VAL A 225 6.08 -4.95 14.35
C VAL A 225 6.29 -4.83 15.85
N LYS A 226 5.19 -4.88 16.60
CA LYS A 226 5.17 -4.67 18.05
C LYS A 226 5.87 -3.34 18.42
N ASP A 227 7.02 -3.40 19.09
CA ASP A 227 7.81 -2.27 19.58
C ASP A 227 9.03 -1.95 18.70
N ARG A 228 9.13 -2.56 17.50
CA ARG A 228 10.26 -2.37 16.60
C ARG A 228 9.82 -1.80 15.25
N ALA A 229 10.59 -0.83 14.76
CA ALA A 229 10.55 -0.42 13.36
C ALA A 229 11.51 -1.27 12.54
N PHE A 230 11.07 -1.73 11.39
CA PHE A 230 11.88 -2.39 10.37
C PHE A 230 11.93 -1.47 9.16
N VAL A 231 13.13 -1.22 8.66
CA VAL A 231 13.37 -0.36 7.49
C VAL A 231 14.24 -1.13 6.51
N SER A 232 13.88 -1.14 5.23
CA SER A 232 14.70 -1.80 4.22
C SER A 232 15.86 -0.91 3.78
N ILE A 233 17.06 -1.50 3.65
CA ILE A 233 18.23 -0.86 3.05
C ILE A 233 18.36 -1.41 1.64
N SER A 234 17.79 -0.68 0.66
CA SER A 234 17.73 -1.10 -0.74
C SER A 234 19.07 -0.94 -1.44
N ALA A 235 19.86 0.06 -1.04
CA ALA A 235 21.17 0.36 -1.58
C ALA A 235 22.04 1.10 -0.56
N ILE A 236 23.33 1.16 -0.84
CA ILE A 236 24.29 1.97 -0.10
C ILE A 236 25.03 2.86 -1.10
N ARG A 237 25.07 4.15 -0.82
CA ARG A 237 25.77 5.16 -1.64
C ARG A 237 27.05 5.61 -0.95
N ASP A 238 28.15 5.62 -1.69
CA ASP A 238 29.39 6.25 -1.24
C ASP A 238 29.35 7.76 -1.49
N THR A 239 29.68 8.58 -0.49
CA THR A 239 29.68 10.04 -0.61
C THR A 239 30.87 10.60 -1.38
N ASP A 240 31.99 9.88 -1.47
CA ASP A 240 33.19 10.34 -2.17
C ASP A 240 33.13 9.98 -3.66
N THR A 241 32.70 8.74 -3.97
CA THR A 241 32.68 8.23 -5.35
C THR A 241 31.32 8.31 -6.03
N PHE A 242 30.24 8.57 -5.26
CA PHE A 242 28.84 8.48 -5.70
C PHE A 242 28.40 7.09 -6.18
N GLU A 243 29.24 6.06 -6.00
CA GLU A 243 28.91 4.70 -6.36
C GLU A 243 27.72 4.20 -5.53
N LYS A 244 26.72 3.63 -6.21
CA LYS A 244 25.56 2.97 -5.59
C LYS A 244 25.76 1.46 -5.67
N VAL A 245 25.82 0.80 -4.52
CA VAL A 245 25.89 -0.66 -4.41
C VAL A 245 24.55 -1.19 -3.92
N ALA A 246 24.11 -2.32 -4.48
CA ALA A 246 22.89 -2.99 -4.07
C ALA A 246 22.94 -3.36 -2.57
N GLY A 247 21.89 -3.01 -1.84
CA GLY A 247 21.68 -3.40 -0.45
C GLY A 247 20.81 -4.64 -0.38
N ASN A 248 20.97 -5.42 0.68
CA ASN A 248 20.17 -6.61 0.94
C ASN A 248 19.86 -6.74 2.43
N GLN A 249 19.67 -5.62 3.14
CA GLN A 249 19.55 -5.62 4.59
C GLN A 249 18.22 -5.04 5.07
N LEU A 250 17.76 -5.50 6.23
CA LEU A 250 16.76 -4.81 7.03
C LEU A 250 17.42 -4.25 8.28
N LEU A 251 17.18 -2.97 8.56
CA LEU A 251 17.48 -2.34 9.83
C LEU A 251 16.27 -2.44 10.75
N SER A 252 16.43 -3.08 11.90
CA SER A 252 15.42 -3.14 12.96
C SER A 252 15.82 -2.25 14.12
N ILE A 253 14.94 -1.37 14.57
CA ILE A 253 15.18 -0.42 15.66
C ILE A 253 14.12 -0.62 16.73
N ASN A 254 14.53 -0.85 17.97
CA ASN A 254 13.60 -0.79 19.10
C ASN A 254 13.16 0.66 19.33
N LEU A 255 11.85 0.92 19.29
CA LEU A 255 11.29 2.26 19.38
C LEU A 255 11.37 2.87 20.78
N HIS A 256 11.66 2.07 21.81
CA HIS A 256 11.81 2.53 23.19
C HIS A 256 13.27 2.74 23.59
N THR A 257 14.16 1.84 23.19
CA THR A 257 15.58 1.87 23.60
C THR A 257 16.51 2.42 22.53
N GLY A 258 16.07 2.50 21.27
CA GLY A 258 16.91 2.85 20.13
C GLY A 258 17.87 1.73 19.69
N GLU A 259 17.80 0.54 20.30
CA GLU A 259 18.65 -0.60 19.97
C GLU A 259 18.48 -1.01 18.50
N ARG A 260 19.60 -1.10 17.78
CA ARG A 260 19.64 -1.44 16.35
C ARG A 260 20.09 -2.88 16.11
N LYS A 261 19.46 -3.54 15.16
CA LYS A 261 19.82 -4.88 14.68
C LYS A 261 19.70 -4.94 13.16
N LEU A 262 20.65 -5.60 12.51
CA LEU A 262 20.63 -5.82 11.06
C LEU A 262 20.27 -7.27 10.74
N PHE A 263 19.45 -7.46 9.72
CA PHE A 263 19.16 -8.76 9.12
C PHE A 263 19.64 -8.76 7.68
N THR A 264 20.34 -9.82 7.25
CA THR A 264 20.77 -9.99 5.86
C THR A 264 19.75 -10.84 5.11
N LEU A 265 19.19 -10.27 4.05
CA LEU A 265 18.23 -10.92 3.16
C LEU A 265 18.97 -11.71 2.06
N PRO A 266 18.37 -12.78 1.55
CA PRO A 266 18.96 -13.61 0.49
C PRO A 266 19.02 -12.89 -0.86
N ASN A 267 18.25 -11.83 -1.07
CA ASN A 267 18.14 -11.10 -2.34
C ASN A 267 18.34 -9.59 -2.14
N PRO A 268 18.87 -8.88 -3.15
CA PRO A 268 19.10 -7.44 -3.07
C PRO A 268 17.82 -6.62 -3.26
N TYR A 269 17.94 -5.30 -3.11
CA TYR A 269 16.89 -4.30 -3.34
C TYR A 269 15.58 -4.55 -2.59
N PRO A 270 15.59 -4.82 -1.27
CA PRO A 270 14.34 -4.87 -0.50
C PRO A 270 13.63 -3.51 -0.55
N ASN A 271 12.37 -3.51 -0.99
CA ASN A 271 11.65 -2.26 -1.26
C ASN A 271 10.44 -2.04 -0.34
N MET A 272 9.62 -3.07 -0.09
CA MET A 272 8.40 -2.93 0.72
C MET A 272 8.27 -4.07 1.74
N LEU A 273 7.69 -3.75 2.90
CA LEU A 273 7.64 -4.59 4.09
C LEU A 273 6.20 -4.80 4.54
N TYR A 274 5.81 -6.06 4.75
CA TYR A 274 4.42 -6.44 5.03
C TYR A 274 4.39 -7.41 6.21
N PRO A 275 4.06 -6.93 7.42
CA PRO A 275 3.93 -7.80 8.56
C PRO A 275 2.67 -8.66 8.44
N SER A 276 2.77 -9.92 8.84
CA SER A 276 1.60 -10.77 9.10
C SER A 276 0.73 -10.18 10.22
N PRO A 277 -0.60 -10.42 10.23
CA PRO A 277 -1.50 -9.87 11.26
C PRO A 277 -1.11 -10.21 12.70
N ASP A 278 -0.59 -11.41 12.94
CA ASP A 278 -0.13 -11.87 14.26
C ASP A 278 1.29 -11.37 14.62
N ASN A 279 1.93 -10.61 13.72
CA ASN A 279 3.30 -10.12 13.85
C ASN A 279 4.37 -11.23 14.00
N HIS A 280 4.10 -12.43 13.49
CA HIS A 280 5.05 -13.55 13.52
C HIS A 280 6.00 -13.51 12.31
N TYR A 281 5.48 -13.20 11.13
CA TYR A 281 6.24 -13.10 9.90
C TYR A 281 6.31 -11.67 9.39
N LEU A 282 7.42 -11.36 8.71
CA LEU A 282 7.59 -10.15 7.90
C LEU A 282 7.90 -10.56 6.46
N VAL A 283 7.00 -10.24 5.54
CA VAL A 283 7.20 -10.45 4.11
C VAL A 283 7.88 -9.22 3.52
N VAL A 284 8.93 -9.42 2.73
CA VAL A 284 9.73 -8.38 2.09
C VAL A 284 9.62 -8.54 0.58
N LYS A 285 9.13 -7.52 -0.12
CA LYS A 285 9.20 -7.47 -1.58
C LYS A 285 10.58 -6.95 -2.00
N HIS A 286 11.12 -7.53 -3.07
CA HIS A 286 12.38 -7.13 -3.67
C HIS A 286 12.13 -6.54 -5.06
N GLU A 287 12.80 -5.44 -5.37
CA GLU A 287 12.76 -4.80 -6.68
C GLU A 287 13.98 -5.21 -7.50
N VAL A 288 13.91 -6.40 -8.08
CA VAL A 288 14.97 -6.92 -8.95
C VAL A 288 14.43 -6.95 -10.37
N GLU A 289 15.12 -6.28 -11.29
CA GLU A 289 14.72 -6.22 -12.69
C GLU A 289 14.45 -7.61 -13.26
N GLY A 290 13.25 -7.79 -13.82
CA GLY A 290 12.82 -9.05 -14.42
C GLY A 290 12.65 -10.21 -13.43
N LYS A 291 12.53 -9.96 -12.12
CA LYS A 291 12.28 -11.03 -11.13
C LYS A 291 11.28 -10.61 -10.07
N ASN A 292 10.30 -11.47 -9.83
CA ASN A 292 9.35 -11.32 -8.71
C ASN A 292 9.80 -12.19 -7.54
N ILE A 293 10.42 -11.55 -6.55
CA ILE A 293 11.01 -12.22 -5.39
C ILE A 293 10.45 -11.61 -4.10
N LEU A 294 10.02 -12.49 -3.20
CA LEU A 294 9.71 -12.14 -1.83
C LEU A 294 10.68 -12.86 -0.87
N SER A 295 10.99 -12.23 0.25
CA SER A 295 11.59 -12.91 1.40
C SER A 295 10.58 -12.98 2.54
N VAL A 296 10.59 -14.06 3.31
CA VAL A 296 9.80 -14.25 4.52
C VAL A 296 10.75 -14.36 5.70
N LEU A 297 10.76 -13.36 6.57
CA LEU A 297 11.46 -13.37 7.84
C LEU A 297 10.52 -13.90 8.92
N ASP A 298 10.90 -15.02 9.53
CA ASP A 298 10.32 -15.49 10.78
C ASP A 298 10.93 -14.68 11.93
N LEU A 299 10.12 -13.84 12.57
CA LEU A 299 10.59 -12.91 13.59
C LEU A 299 10.87 -13.58 14.94
N GLN A 300 10.34 -14.79 15.16
CA GLN A 300 10.55 -15.55 16.39
C GLN A 300 11.84 -16.37 16.31
N ASN A 301 12.05 -17.06 15.19
CA ASN A 301 13.20 -17.94 14.98
C ASN A 301 14.36 -17.23 14.26
N GLU A 302 14.13 -16.01 13.79
CA GLU A 302 15.09 -15.18 13.03
C GLU A 302 15.63 -15.88 11.77
N THR A 303 14.78 -16.70 11.14
CA THR A 303 15.12 -17.40 9.90
C THR A 303 14.51 -16.70 8.70
N ILE A 304 15.20 -16.73 7.56
CA ILE A 304 14.73 -16.07 6.33
C ILE A 304 14.64 -17.10 5.22
N LYS A 305 13.50 -17.12 4.53
CA LYS A 305 13.25 -17.96 3.34
C LYS A 305 12.90 -17.07 2.16
N ALA A 306 13.27 -17.48 0.96
CA ALA A 306 12.85 -16.79 -0.26
C ALA A 306 11.64 -17.51 -0.89
N ILE A 307 10.70 -16.73 -1.41
CA ILE A 307 9.67 -17.15 -2.35
C ILE A 307 10.04 -16.54 -3.70
N VAL A 308 10.39 -17.39 -4.66
CA VAL A 308 10.66 -16.99 -6.05
C VAL A 308 9.47 -17.43 -6.88
N LEU A 309 8.84 -16.47 -7.56
CA LEU A 309 7.63 -16.72 -8.37
C LEU A 309 7.94 -17.23 -9.77
N ASP A 310 9.16 -17.00 -10.25
CA ASP A 310 9.66 -17.50 -11.52
C ASP A 310 10.08 -18.98 -11.38
N ASP A 311 9.54 -19.84 -12.24
CA ASP A 311 9.81 -21.29 -12.28
C ASP A 311 10.91 -21.67 -13.29
N ASN A 312 11.68 -20.70 -13.81
CA ASN A 312 12.69 -20.88 -14.86
C ASN A 312 12.12 -21.44 -16.18
N SER A 313 10.83 -21.23 -16.45
CA SER A 313 10.16 -21.70 -17.67
C SER A 313 10.55 -20.94 -18.95
N GLY A 314 11.27 -19.82 -18.82
CA GLY A 314 11.66 -18.96 -19.94
C GLY A 314 10.55 -18.01 -20.40
N GLU A 315 9.41 -17.99 -19.71
CA GLU A 315 8.37 -16.98 -19.89
C GLU A 315 8.71 -15.69 -19.12
N THR A 316 8.19 -14.55 -19.58
CA THR A 316 8.33 -13.29 -18.83
C THR A 316 7.59 -13.44 -17.49
N PRO A 317 8.25 -13.18 -16.35
CA PRO A 317 7.61 -13.38 -15.05
C PRO A 317 6.44 -12.42 -14.88
N GLU A 318 5.31 -12.95 -14.44
CA GLU A 318 4.11 -12.16 -14.16
C GLU A 318 4.35 -11.20 -13.01
N GLU A 319 3.94 -9.94 -13.17
CA GLU A 319 4.10 -8.91 -12.14
C GLU A 319 3.16 -9.17 -10.94
N ILE A 320 3.65 -8.92 -9.73
CA ILE A 320 2.82 -8.94 -8.52
C ILE A 320 2.09 -7.60 -8.42
N ASN A 321 0.78 -7.62 -8.67
CA ASN A 321 -0.06 -6.42 -8.63
C ASN A 321 -0.57 -6.10 -7.23
N SER A 322 -0.88 -7.14 -6.45
CA SER A 322 -1.29 -6.98 -5.05
C SER A 322 -1.10 -8.26 -4.26
N PHE A 323 -1.03 -8.11 -2.93
CA PHE A 323 -1.10 -9.25 -2.04
C PHE A 323 -1.65 -8.90 -0.66
N THR A 324 -2.06 -9.94 0.06
CA THR A 324 -2.55 -9.84 1.44
C THR A 324 -2.17 -11.09 2.23
N ILE A 325 -2.04 -10.94 3.54
CA ILE A 325 -1.71 -12.02 4.47
C ILE A 325 -2.92 -12.25 5.38
N SER A 326 -3.30 -13.51 5.57
CA SER A 326 -4.37 -13.91 6.51
C SER A 326 -3.86 -14.14 7.92
N ASN A 327 -4.77 -14.16 8.89
CA ASN A 327 -4.47 -14.58 10.27
C ASN A 327 -3.91 -16.01 10.38
N GLU A 328 -4.14 -16.88 9.39
CA GLU A 328 -3.56 -18.22 9.33
C GLU A 328 -2.13 -18.23 8.74
N ASN A 329 -1.53 -17.06 8.51
CA ASN A 329 -0.23 -16.90 7.87
C ASN A 329 -0.17 -17.50 6.45
N MET A 330 -1.29 -17.45 5.74
CA MET A 330 -1.34 -17.68 4.29
C MET A 330 -1.18 -16.35 3.55
N LEU A 331 -0.28 -16.33 2.59
CA LEU A 331 -0.05 -15.22 1.66
C LEU A 331 -0.84 -15.46 0.38
N TYR A 332 -1.71 -14.52 0.03
CA TYR A 332 -2.45 -14.50 -1.23
C TYR A 332 -1.88 -13.42 -2.14
N LEU A 333 -1.49 -13.79 -3.36
CA LEU A 333 -0.85 -12.91 -4.35
C LEU A 333 -1.73 -12.90 -5.60
N ALA A 334 -2.07 -11.71 -6.10
CA ALA A 334 -2.66 -11.55 -7.42
C ALA A 334 -1.60 -10.99 -8.38
N THR A 335 -1.38 -11.73 -9.46
CA THR A 335 -0.57 -11.31 -10.61
C THR A 335 -1.47 -10.94 -11.78
N ASP A 336 -0.90 -10.51 -12.91
CA ASP A 336 -1.67 -10.23 -14.13
C ASP A 336 -2.54 -11.40 -14.62
N GLN A 337 -2.21 -12.65 -14.25
CA GLN A 337 -2.89 -13.83 -14.78
C GLN A 337 -3.34 -14.82 -13.71
N HIS A 338 -2.78 -14.78 -12.50
CA HIS A 338 -3.00 -15.81 -11.50
C HIS A 338 -3.31 -15.23 -10.11
N LEU A 339 -4.13 -15.98 -9.37
CA LEU A 339 -4.22 -15.92 -7.92
C LEU A 339 -3.37 -17.06 -7.36
N LEU A 340 -2.40 -16.72 -6.52
CA LEU A 340 -1.48 -17.66 -5.90
C LEU A 340 -1.66 -17.66 -4.39
N GLN A 341 -1.57 -18.83 -3.78
CA GLN A 341 -1.62 -19.01 -2.34
C GLN A 341 -0.34 -19.68 -1.85
N TYR A 342 0.34 -19.07 -0.88
CA TYR A 342 1.56 -19.57 -0.27
C TYR A 342 1.39 -19.74 1.23
N SER A 343 2.01 -20.77 1.79
CA SER A 343 2.22 -20.90 3.24
C SER A 343 3.47 -20.11 3.63
N LEU A 344 3.35 -19.13 4.54
CA LEU A 344 4.52 -18.38 5.02
C LEU A 344 5.47 -19.26 5.86
N LYS A 345 4.92 -20.22 6.61
CA LYS A 345 5.71 -21.15 7.43
C LYS A 345 6.78 -21.88 6.62
N ASP A 346 6.39 -22.40 5.46
CA ASP A 346 7.26 -23.22 4.62
C ASP A 346 7.78 -22.49 3.38
N ALA A 347 7.28 -21.27 3.10
CA ALA A 347 7.53 -20.51 1.87
C ALA A 347 7.19 -21.31 0.60
N LYS A 348 6.10 -22.09 0.65
CA LYS A 348 5.70 -23.02 -0.43
C LYS A 348 4.38 -22.62 -1.07
N LEU A 349 4.32 -22.74 -2.40
CA LEU A 349 3.10 -22.62 -3.19
C LEU A 349 2.14 -23.76 -2.80
N ILE A 350 0.91 -23.38 -2.48
CA ILE A 350 -0.20 -24.29 -2.18
C ILE A 350 -1.12 -24.40 -3.38
N GLU A 351 -1.44 -23.27 -4.01
CA GLU A 351 -2.39 -23.21 -5.12
C GLU A 351 -2.02 -22.11 -6.10
N LYS A 352 -2.18 -22.40 -7.40
CA LYS A 352 -2.08 -21.46 -8.52
C LYS A 352 -3.37 -21.58 -9.35
N GLN A 353 -4.15 -20.52 -9.39
CA GLN A 353 -5.42 -20.46 -10.11
C GLN A 353 -5.38 -19.36 -11.17
N LYS A 354 -5.80 -19.66 -12.41
CA LYS A 354 -5.91 -18.65 -13.46
C LYS A 354 -7.09 -17.70 -13.19
N LEU A 355 -6.83 -16.40 -13.27
CA LEU A 355 -7.83 -15.34 -13.10
C LEU A 355 -8.77 -15.27 -14.30
N LYS A 356 -10.03 -14.90 -14.03
CA LYS A 356 -11.02 -14.59 -15.08
C LYS A 356 -11.07 -13.08 -15.29
N LEU A 357 -10.16 -12.55 -16.09
CA LEU A 357 -10.08 -11.12 -16.40
C LEU A 357 -10.76 -10.79 -17.73
N GLY A 358 -11.40 -9.63 -17.78
CA GLY A 358 -11.90 -9.05 -19.03
C GLY A 358 -10.78 -8.46 -19.89
N LYS A 359 -11.13 -7.92 -21.06
CA LYS A 359 -10.18 -7.16 -21.87
C LYS A 359 -9.78 -5.86 -21.15
N ASP A 360 -8.48 -5.59 -21.08
CA ASP A 360 -7.88 -4.42 -20.42
C ASP A 360 -8.31 -4.31 -18.94
N ASP A 361 -8.50 -5.45 -18.27
CA ASP A 361 -8.82 -5.57 -16.85
C ASP A 361 -7.60 -6.13 -16.12
N PHE A 362 -7.31 -5.62 -14.93
CA PHE A 362 -6.11 -6.00 -14.17
C PHE A 362 -6.39 -5.99 -12.66
N PRO A 363 -5.77 -6.90 -11.88
CA PRO A 363 -5.86 -6.89 -10.42
C PRO A 363 -5.38 -5.59 -9.79
N ILE A 364 -6.16 -5.08 -8.84
CA ILE A 364 -5.83 -3.90 -8.04
C ILE A 364 -5.50 -4.29 -6.61
N GLY A 365 -6.31 -5.15 -6.01
CA GLY A 365 -6.22 -5.43 -4.58
C GLY A 365 -6.94 -6.70 -4.13
N LEU A 366 -6.50 -7.23 -3.00
CA LEU A 366 -7.10 -8.40 -2.35
C LEU A 366 -7.64 -8.01 -0.97
N ARG A 367 -8.85 -8.48 -0.63
CA ARG A 367 -9.49 -8.30 0.69
C ARG A 367 -9.93 -9.63 1.25
N ILE A 368 -9.31 -10.08 2.34
CA ILE A 368 -9.74 -11.27 3.08
C ILE A 368 -10.98 -10.96 3.91
N VAL A 369 -12.06 -11.72 3.74
CA VAL A 369 -13.22 -11.65 4.61
C VAL A 369 -12.98 -12.60 5.77
N GLU A 370 -12.47 -12.05 6.87
CA GLU A 370 -12.34 -12.81 8.11
C GLU A 370 -13.73 -12.96 8.71
N LYS A 371 -14.32 -14.13 8.48
CA LYS A 371 -15.45 -14.57 9.29
C LYS A 371 -14.84 -15.04 10.58
N ASP A 372 -15.27 -14.46 11.70
CA ASP A 372 -14.99 -15.03 13.02
C ASP A 372 -15.32 -16.53 12.94
N LEU A 373 -14.28 -17.35 12.88
CA LEU A 373 -14.42 -18.76 13.18
C LEU A 373 -14.82 -18.75 14.64
N GLY A 374 -16.11 -19.01 14.88
CA GLY A 374 -16.76 -18.83 16.16
C GLY A 374 -15.86 -19.26 17.31
N SER A 375 -15.75 -18.36 18.28
CA SER A 375 -15.30 -18.69 19.62
C SER A 375 -16.18 -19.85 20.11
N ASN A 376 -15.64 -21.05 20.07
CA ASN A 376 -16.18 -22.23 20.75
C ASN A 376 -15.21 -22.63 21.84
#